data_AF-A0A391PSH6-F1
#
_entry.id   AF-A0A391PSH6-F1
#
_cell.length_a   1.000
_cell.length_b   1.000
_cell.length_c   1.000
_cell.angle_alpha   90.00
_cell.angle_beta   90.00
_cell.angle_gamma   90.00
#
_symmetry.space_group_name_H-M   'P 1'
#
loop_
_entity.id
_entity.type
_entity.pdbx_description
1 polymer ?
#
loop_
_entity_poly.entity_id
_entity_poly.type
_entity_poly.pdbx_seq_one_letter_code
_entity_poly.pdbx_strand_id
1 'polypeptide(L)'
;MRDAAAGGGKKVRVTTSPQAYPDTIVIGPEDAPEYLRRMDIDIADVRLAIEAGDIAAGNKTSHHPLTAAGMSRWLDTVGVLRGQLALGKWISTNPRNRPVSDHLELPYGLSTVGATEPTGIADHPSGPRAARRKGIGTAEAVGPTIPWITVQTLRRQAPAVDGAAPPAGNWFLLYHRAPDGVRAEISLPRGFAGGQFTGWVVRVILPEWRPADGAAARKPLDVGGQDVDFEVSEVAS
;
A
#
# COMPACT_ATOMS: atom_id res chain seq x y z
N MET A 1 31.53 -57.33 14.00
CA MET A 1 31.86 -55.95 13.57
C MET A 1 31.31 -55.81 12.16
N ARG A 2 30.09 -55.30 12.00
CA ARG A 2 29.65 -53.89 11.93
C ARG A 2 30.05 -53.19 10.61
N ASP A 3 29.05 -52.50 10.07
CA ASP A 3 29.02 -51.46 9.03
C ASP A 3 28.91 -51.91 7.57
N ALA A 4 28.14 -51.27 6.69
CA ALA A 4 27.00 -50.36 6.77
C ALA A 4 26.50 -50.15 5.32
N ALA A 5 25.19 -49.95 5.15
CA ALA A 5 24.54 -49.65 3.88
C ALA A 5 24.84 -48.23 3.37
N ALA A 6 24.80 -48.02 2.04
CA ALA A 6 24.36 -46.74 1.43
C ALA A 6 24.20 -46.88 -0.11
N GLY A 7 23.02 -47.37 -0.56
CA GLY A 7 22.58 -47.23 -1.95
C GLY A 7 21.88 -45.87 -2.12
N GLY A 8 22.60 -44.88 -2.65
CA GLY A 8 22.13 -43.50 -2.81
C GLY A 8 20.95 -43.36 -3.78
N GLY A 9 19.83 -42.86 -3.26
CA GLY A 9 18.64 -42.52 -4.02
C GLY A 9 18.92 -41.46 -5.09
N LYS A 10 18.45 -41.74 -6.31
CA LYS A 10 18.45 -40.83 -7.45
C LYS A 10 17.56 -39.63 -7.11
N LYS A 11 18.17 -38.48 -6.76
CA LYS A 11 17.45 -37.21 -6.57
C LYS A 11 16.78 -36.82 -7.88
N VAL A 12 15.45 -36.99 -7.94
CA VAL A 12 14.60 -36.39 -8.96
C VAL A 12 14.73 -34.87 -8.81
N ARG A 13 15.39 -34.22 -9.76
CA ARG A 13 15.33 -32.76 -9.91
C ARG A 13 13.89 -32.42 -10.29
N VAL A 14 13.12 -31.95 -9.32
CA VAL A 14 11.89 -31.21 -9.58
C VAL A 14 12.33 -29.87 -10.15
N THR A 15 12.36 -29.77 -11.48
CA THR A 15 12.37 -28.49 -12.18
C THR A 15 10.99 -27.88 -11.97
N THR A 16 10.87 -27.02 -10.97
CA THR A 16 9.71 -26.16 -10.81
C THR A 16 9.74 -25.15 -11.95
N SER A 17 8.93 -25.39 -12.99
CA SER A 17 8.63 -24.39 -14.01
C SER A 17 8.10 -23.12 -13.32
N PRO A 18 8.50 -21.91 -13.74
CA PRO A 18 7.87 -20.69 -13.25
C PRO A 18 6.40 -20.73 -13.68
N GLN A 19 5.51 -20.82 -12.72
CA GLN A 19 4.08 -20.77 -12.96
C GLN A 19 3.78 -19.41 -13.60
N ALA A 20 3.39 -19.42 -14.88
CA ALA A 20 2.95 -18.21 -15.58
C ALA A 20 1.76 -17.65 -14.81
N TYR A 21 1.96 -16.49 -14.17
CA TYR A 21 0.88 -15.79 -13.49
C TYR A 21 -0.01 -15.15 -14.56
N PRO A 22 -1.34 -15.11 -14.37
CA PRO A 22 -2.19 -14.32 -15.25
C PRO A 22 -1.75 -12.85 -15.22
N ASP A 23 -1.98 -12.17 -16.34
CA ASP A 23 -1.70 -10.74 -16.48
C ASP A 23 -2.40 -9.95 -15.37
N THR A 24 -1.77 -8.86 -14.93
CA THR A 24 -2.39 -7.94 -13.95
C THR A 24 -3.65 -7.34 -14.55
N ILE A 25 -4.77 -7.45 -13.84
CA ILE A 25 -6.03 -6.80 -14.23
C ILE A 25 -5.91 -5.32 -13.84
N VAL A 26 -6.08 -4.42 -14.82
CA VAL A 26 -6.07 -2.98 -14.59
C VAL A 26 -7.46 -2.43 -14.87
N ILE A 27 -8.02 -1.73 -13.88
CA ILE A 27 -9.29 -1.03 -13.96
C ILE A 27 -8.97 0.46 -14.04
N GLY A 28 -9.45 1.11 -15.11
CA GLY A 28 -9.21 2.53 -15.36
C GLY A 28 -9.98 3.45 -14.41
N PRO A 29 -9.60 4.75 -14.33
CA PRO A 29 -10.29 5.75 -13.51
C PRO A 29 -11.81 5.85 -13.75
N GLU A 30 -12.24 5.64 -14.99
CA GLU A 30 -13.63 5.67 -15.42
C GLU A 30 -14.49 4.54 -14.82
N ASP A 31 -13.90 3.35 -14.69
CA ASP A 31 -14.57 2.14 -14.21
C ASP A 31 -14.36 1.91 -12.70
N ALA A 32 -13.40 2.62 -12.10
CA ALA A 32 -13.04 2.49 -10.69
C ALA A 32 -14.22 2.68 -9.72
N PRO A 33 -15.12 3.68 -9.88
CA PRO A 33 -16.25 3.85 -8.97
C PRO A 33 -17.17 2.62 -8.94
N GLU A 34 -17.53 2.09 -10.11
CA GLU A 34 -18.39 0.91 -10.19
C GLU A 34 -17.68 -0.34 -9.65
N TYR A 35 -16.39 -0.48 -9.95
CA TYR A 35 -15.59 -1.59 -9.45
C TYR A 35 -15.53 -1.62 -7.92
N LEU A 36 -15.21 -0.48 -7.29
CA LEU A 36 -15.06 -0.36 -5.84
C LEU A 36 -16.39 -0.48 -5.10
N ARG A 37 -17.49 -0.02 -5.71
CA ARG A 37 -18.83 -0.18 -5.13
C ARG A 37 -19.20 -1.65 -4.90
N ARG A 38 -18.65 -2.59 -5.68
CA ARG A 38 -18.82 -4.04 -5.45
C ARG A 38 -18.13 -4.55 -4.18
N MET A 39 -17.25 -3.74 -3.58
CA MET A 39 -16.62 -3.99 -2.29
C MET A 39 -17.22 -3.13 -1.17
N ASP A 40 -18.34 -2.45 -1.42
CA ASP A 40 -18.92 -1.46 -0.49
C ASP A 40 -17.91 -0.35 -0.13
N ILE A 41 -17.16 0.14 -1.12
CA ILE A 41 -16.26 1.30 -1.02
C ILE A 41 -16.78 2.38 -1.98
N ASP A 42 -17.18 3.54 -1.44
CA ASP A 42 -17.47 4.72 -2.25
C ASP A 42 -16.18 5.47 -2.59
N ILE A 43 -16.01 5.84 -3.86
CA ILE A 43 -14.87 6.62 -4.31
C ILE A 43 -14.85 8.03 -3.70
N ALA A 44 -16.02 8.57 -3.34
CA ALA A 44 -16.13 9.86 -2.66
C ALA A 44 -15.47 9.84 -1.28
N ASP A 45 -15.58 8.73 -0.55
CA ASP A 45 -14.95 8.55 0.76
C ASP A 45 -13.42 8.49 0.64
N VAL A 46 -12.93 7.80 -0.40
CA VAL A 46 -11.50 7.74 -0.70
C VAL A 46 -10.96 9.11 -1.08
N ARG A 47 -11.70 9.87 -1.89
CA ARG A 47 -11.36 11.25 -2.26
C ARG A 47 -11.26 12.15 -1.03
N LEU A 48 -12.23 12.05 -0.13
CA LEU A 48 -12.27 12.82 1.11
C LEU A 48 -11.07 12.48 2.02
N ALA A 49 -10.69 11.21 2.10
CA ALA A 49 -9.51 10.78 2.85
C ALA A 49 -8.20 11.34 2.28
N ILE A 50 -8.05 11.31 0.94
CA ILE A 50 -6.88 11.89 0.26
C ILE A 50 -6.80 13.40 0.50
N GLU A 51 -7.93 14.09 0.39
CA GLU A 51 -8.03 15.54 0.63
C GLU A 51 -7.64 15.89 2.07
N ALA A 52 -8.17 15.18 3.06
CA ALA A 52 -7.81 15.38 4.46
C ALA A 52 -6.31 15.19 4.70
N GLY A 53 -5.72 14.14 4.10
CA GLY A 53 -4.27 13.91 4.16
C GLY A 53 -3.46 15.05 3.54
N ASP A 54 -3.87 15.58 2.38
CA ASP A 54 -3.16 16.70 1.74
C ASP A 54 -3.25 17.99 2.55
N ILE A 55 -4.42 18.30 3.09
CA ILE A 55 -4.62 19.45 3.99
C ILE A 55 -3.71 19.33 5.23
N ALA A 56 -3.69 18.16 5.87
CA ALA A 56 -2.88 17.91 7.06
C ALA A 56 -1.38 18.09 6.80
N ALA A 57 -0.91 17.65 5.63
CA ALA A 57 0.47 17.82 5.19
C ALA A 57 0.79 19.28 4.83
N GLY A 58 -0.11 19.98 4.15
CA GLY A 58 0.02 21.37 3.76
C GLY A 58 0.09 22.34 4.94
N ASN A 59 -0.44 21.94 6.10
CA ASN A 59 -0.34 22.69 7.35
C ASN A 59 1.06 22.61 8.01
N LYS A 60 1.99 21.81 7.47
CA LYS A 60 3.37 21.73 7.98
C LYS A 60 4.25 22.81 7.39
N THR A 61 5.14 23.32 8.24
CA THR A 61 6.08 24.39 7.90
C THR A 61 7.51 23.87 7.95
N SER A 62 8.47 24.65 7.44
CA SER A 62 9.90 24.34 7.47
C SER A 62 10.48 24.21 8.88
N HIS A 63 9.76 24.64 9.92
CA HIS A 63 10.15 24.47 11.31
C HIS A 63 9.75 23.11 11.90
N HIS A 64 8.93 22.34 11.19
CA HIS A 64 8.59 20.98 11.60
C HIS A 64 9.68 20.00 11.14
N PRO A 65 9.79 18.82 11.78
CA PRO A 65 10.62 17.75 11.26
C PRO A 65 10.29 17.42 9.80
N LEU A 66 11.29 17.05 9.00
CA LEU A 66 11.11 16.71 7.57
C LEU A 66 10.04 15.62 7.35
N THR A 67 9.93 14.69 8.30
CA THR A 67 8.96 13.59 8.26
C THR A 67 7.53 14.02 8.60
N ALA A 68 7.31 15.23 9.14
CA ALA A 68 6.03 15.64 9.69
C ALA A 68 4.93 15.75 8.63
N ALA A 69 5.25 16.25 7.43
CA ALA A 69 4.28 16.38 6.35
C ALA A 69 3.76 15.01 5.89
N GLY A 70 4.68 14.08 5.58
CA GLY A 70 4.32 12.72 5.18
C GLY A 70 3.62 11.92 6.28
N MET A 71 4.02 12.09 7.54
CA MET A 71 3.37 11.44 8.68
C MET A 71 1.95 11.95 8.88
N SER A 72 1.74 13.27 8.90
CA SER A 72 0.39 13.84 9.04
C SER A 72 -0.52 13.49 7.87
N ARG A 73 0.01 13.46 6.64
CA ARG A 73 -0.74 12.95 5.49
C ARG A 73 -1.27 11.55 5.74
N TRP A 74 -0.38 10.65 6.16
CA TRP A 74 -0.73 9.26 6.39
C TRP A 74 -1.76 9.11 7.52
N LEU A 75 -1.54 9.78 8.66
CA LEU A 75 -2.45 9.74 9.81
C LEU A 75 -3.87 10.16 9.43
N ASP A 76 -4.02 11.29 8.73
CA ASP A 76 -5.33 11.85 8.40
C ASP A 76 -6.00 11.06 7.26
N THR A 77 -5.22 10.60 6.26
CA THR A 77 -5.75 9.69 5.23
C THR A 77 -6.31 8.41 5.85
N VAL A 78 -5.55 7.79 6.76
CA VAL A 78 -5.97 6.56 7.47
C VAL A 78 -7.20 6.85 8.33
N GLY A 79 -7.17 7.90 9.14
CA GLY A 79 -8.23 8.23 10.08
C GLY A 79 -9.56 8.51 9.39
N VAL A 80 -9.54 9.36 8.36
CA VAL A 80 -10.74 9.74 7.60
C VAL A 80 -11.29 8.56 6.81
N LEU A 81 -10.44 7.81 6.09
CA LEU A 81 -10.89 6.64 5.32
C LEU A 81 -11.56 5.62 6.24
N ARG A 82 -10.93 5.31 7.37
CA ARG A 82 -11.47 4.35 8.35
C ARG A 82 -12.78 4.84 8.97
N GLY A 83 -12.89 6.13 9.24
CA GLY A 83 -14.10 6.76 9.74
C GLY A 83 -15.27 6.63 8.75
N GLN A 84 -15.03 6.92 7.47
CA GLN A 84 -16.06 6.80 6.43
C GLN A 84 -16.50 5.35 6.22
N LEU A 85 -15.54 4.43 6.07
CA LEU A 85 -15.86 3.00 5.89
C LEU A 85 -16.65 2.43 7.08
N ALA A 86 -16.39 2.88 8.30
CA ALA A 86 -17.09 2.46 9.51
C ALA A 86 -18.56 2.94 9.58
N LEU A 87 -18.98 3.87 8.72
CA LEU A 87 -20.41 4.23 8.57
C LEU A 87 -21.19 3.16 7.79
N GLY A 88 -20.48 2.30 7.04
CA GLY A 88 -21.04 1.22 6.25
C GLY A 88 -20.75 -0.16 6.85
N LYS A 89 -20.35 -1.10 5.98
CA LYS A 89 -20.13 -2.51 6.34
C LYS A 89 -18.69 -2.85 6.69
N TRP A 90 -17.90 -1.87 7.13
CA TRP A 90 -16.51 -2.10 7.51
C TRP A 90 -16.29 -1.85 9.01
N ILE A 91 -15.31 -2.53 9.58
CA ILE A 91 -14.86 -2.30 10.95
C ILE A 91 -13.37 -2.02 10.98
N SER A 92 -12.99 -1.07 11.82
CA SER A 92 -11.60 -0.72 12.07
C SER A 92 -10.96 -1.69 13.05
N THR A 93 -9.92 -2.40 12.61
CA THR A 93 -9.11 -3.30 13.44
C THR A 93 -7.65 -2.84 13.51
N ASN A 94 -6.91 -3.25 14.56
CA ASN A 94 -5.51 -2.88 14.73
C ASN A 94 -4.58 -4.10 14.96
N PRO A 95 -4.65 -5.17 14.15
CA PRO A 95 -3.88 -6.38 14.40
C PRO A 95 -2.38 -6.10 14.35
N ARG A 96 -1.69 -6.26 15.49
CA ARG A 96 -0.25 -5.96 15.65
C ARG A 96 0.09 -4.49 15.37
N ASN A 97 -0.75 -3.58 15.84
CA ASN A 97 -0.61 -2.13 15.67
C ASN A 97 -0.62 -1.70 14.19
N ARG A 98 -1.48 -2.35 13.39
CA ARG A 98 -1.63 -2.06 11.96
C ARG A 98 -3.05 -1.57 11.70
N PRO A 99 -3.24 -0.33 11.24
CA PRO A 99 -4.57 0.16 10.93
C PRO A 99 -5.10 -0.59 9.69
N VAL A 100 -6.11 -1.42 9.89
CA VAL A 100 -6.81 -2.15 8.83
C VAL A 100 -8.31 -1.87 8.98
N SER A 101 -9.01 -1.74 7.85
CA SER A 101 -10.46 -1.86 7.79
C SER A 101 -10.79 -3.24 7.26
N ASP A 102 -11.56 -4.02 8.01
CA ASP A 102 -12.04 -5.34 7.60
C ASP A 102 -13.53 -5.25 7.26
N HIS A 103 -13.93 -5.80 6.11
CA HIS A 103 -15.34 -5.84 5.73
C HIS A 103 -16.08 -6.88 6.58
N LEU A 104 -17.30 -6.57 7.01
CA LEU A 104 -18.09 -7.41 7.94
C LEU A 104 -18.64 -8.68 7.27
N GLU A 105 -19.08 -8.57 6.02
CA GLU A 105 -19.73 -9.67 5.28
C GLU A 105 -18.86 -10.32 4.19
N LEU A 106 -18.02 -9.53 3.52
CA LEU A 106 -17.18 -9.94 2.39
C LEU A 106 -15.72 -10.13 2.81
N PRO A 107 -14.95 -10.99 2.12
CA PRO A 107 -13.58 -11.32 2.49
C PRO A 107 -12.57 -10.25 2.03
N TYR A 108 -12.79 -8.99 2.41
CA TYR A 108 -11.95 -7.85 2.06
C TYR A 108 -11.33 -7.21 3.30
N GLY A 109 -10.01 -7.02 3.25
CA GLY A 109 -9.30 -6.12 4.15
C GLY A 109 -8.74 -4.94 3.36
N LEU A 110 -8.70 -3.75 3.94
CA LEU A 110 -8.15 -2.55 3.32
C LEU A 110 -7.13 -1.89 4.25
N SER A 111 -5.90 -1.72 3.75
CA SER A 111 -4.82 -1.00 4.41
C SER A 111 -4.42 0.23 3.59
N THR A 112 -3.81 1.24 4.21
CA THR A 112 -3.34 2.46 3.50
C THR A 112 -1.82 2.58 3.57
N VAL A 113 -1.19 2.83 2.42
CA VAL A 113 0.27 2.87 2.28
C VAL A 113 0.67 4.03 1.37
N GLY A 114 1.63 4.86 1.83
CA GLY A 114 2.34 5.79 0.95
C GLY A 114 3.21 5.02 -0.03
N ALA A 115 3.13 5.38 -1.30
CA ALA A 115 3.67 4.61 -2.42
C ALA A 115 4.55 5.46 -3.34
N THR A 116 5.30 4.77 -4.20
CA THR A 116 6.28 5.37 -5.11
C THR A 116 5.63 6.06 -6.31
N GLU A 117 6.44 6.80 -7.06
CA GLU A 117 6.04 7.53 -8.28
C GLU A 117 5.16 6.72 -9.26
N PRO A 118 5.34 5.41 -9.51
CA PRO A 118 4.45 4.64 -10.41
C PRO A 118 2.96 4.51 -10.01
N THR A 119 2.58 4.97 -8.81
CA THR A 119 1.21 4.84 -8.29
C THR A 119 0.20 5.59 -9.15
N GLY A 120 -0.87 4.91 -9.57
CA GLY A 120 -1.90 5.51 -10.42
C GLY A 120 -1.52 5.64 -11.91
N ILE A 121 -0.35 5.14 -12.33
CA ILE A 121 0.02 5.04 -13.76
C ILE A 121 -0.32 3.63 -14.24
N ALA A 122 -1.36 3.53 -15.07
CA ALA A 122 -1.95 2.27 -15.50
C ALA A 122 -0.95 1.36 -16.24
N ASP A 123 -0.17 1.93 -17.15
CA ASP A 123 0.76 1.26 -18.07
C ASP A 123 2.19 1.12 -17.52
N HIS A 124 2.44 1.49 -16.26
CA HIS A 124 3.77 1.37 -15.68
C HIS A 124 4.18 -0.11 -15.51
N PRO A 125 5.34 -0.54 -16.05
CA PRO A 125 5.69 -1.96 -16.19
C PRO A 125 5.83 -2.73 -14.87
N SER A 126 6.15 -2.04 -13.77
CA SER A 126 6.24 -2.66 -12.44
C SER A 126 5.07 -2.35 -11.49
N GLY A 127 4.18 -1.42 -11.87
CA GLY A 127 3.21 -0.82 -10.94
C GLY A 127 3.86 -0.14 -9.72
N PRO A 128 3.06 0.26 -8.71
CA PRO A 128 3.57 0.92 -7.51
C PRO A 128 4.32 -0.02 -6.58
N ARG A 129 5.15 0.60 -5.75
CA ARG A 129 5.89 0.02 -4.64
C ARG A 129 5.57 0.80 -3.37
N ALA A 130 5.71 0.17 -2.21
CA ALA A 130 5.70 0.90 -0.95
C ALA A 130 6.87 1.90 -0.95
N ALA A 131 6.60 3.16 -0.60
CA ALA A 131 7.60 4.23 -0.58
C ALA A 131 8.70 3.97 0.46
N ARG A 132 8.38 3.24 1.52
CA ARG A 132 9.35 2.77 2.53
C ARG A 132 9.54 1.28 2.40
N ARG A 133 10.77 0.84 2.06
CA ARG A 133 11.18 -0.57 2.16
C ARG A 133 11.33 -0.93 3.63
N LYS A 134 11.05 -2.19 3.98
CA LYS A 134 11.30 -2.70 5.34
C LYS A 134 12.64 -3.44 5.43
N GLY A 135 13.57 -2.90 6.22
CA GLY A 135 14.91 -3.45 6.58
C GLY A 135 15.98 -3.08 5.53
N ILE A 136 17.06 -2.33 5.82
CA ILE A 136 18.11 -2.57 6.84
C ILE A 136 18.40 -1.32 7.71
N GLY A 137 18.05 -0.10 7.28
CA GLY A 137 18.44 1.15 7.98
C GLY A 137 17.54 1.60 9.15
N THR A 138 16.34 1.05 9.30
CA THR A 138 15.36 1.48 10.33
C THR A 138 15.36 0.59 11.57
N ALA A 139 16.46 -0.12 11.84
CA ALA A 139 16.64 -0.87 13.08
C ALA A 139 17.29 -0.03 14.19
N GLU A 140 18.03 1.04 13.84
CA GLU A 140 18.88 1.74 14.82
C GLU A 140 18.44 3.18 15.16
N ALA A 141 17.47 3.77 14.47
CA ALA A 141 16.91 5.08 14.82
C ALA A 141 15.49 4.93 15.40
N VAL A 142 15.36 5.25 16.68
CA VAL A 142 14.18 5.28 17.54
C VAL A 142 12.85 5.64 16.83
N GLY A 143 11.82 4.78 16.98
CA GLY A 143 10.41 5.12 16.76
C GLY A 143 9.49 3.96 16.30
N PRO A 144 8.67 3.34 17.18
CA PRO A 144 7.84 2.19 16.84
C PRO A 144 6.49 2.63 16.23
N THR A 145 6.41 3.02 14.95
CA THR A 145 5.11 3.41 14.38
C THR A 145 4.97 3.26 12.86
N ILE A 146 5.60 2.27 12.24
CA ILE A 146 5.32 1.94 10.83
C ILE A 146 4.74 0.52 10.74
N PRO A 147 3.52 0.33 10.19
CA PRO A 147 2.81 -0.93 10.24
C PRO A 147 3.50 -2.06 9.46
N TRP A 148 3.58 -3.21 10.10
CA TRP A 148 4.29 -4.41 9.65
C TRP A 148 3.45 -5.20 8.64
N ILE A 149 3.54 -4.95 7.33
CA ILE A 149 2.91 -5.87 6.34
C ILE A 149 3.64 -7.22 6.42
N THR A 150 2.93 -8.31 6.79
CA THR A 150 3.52 -9.66 6.91
C THR A 150 2.99 -10.61 5.85
N VAL A 151 3.84 -11.51 5.35
CA VAL A 151 3.52 -12.51 4.31
C VAL A 151 2.31 -13.38 4.68
N GLN A 152 2.12 -13.71 5.96
CA GLN A 152 0.99 -14.53 6.43
C GLN A 152 -0.39 -13.92 6.14
N THR A 153 -0.51 -12.59 6.09
CA THR A 153 -1.77 -11.93 5.74
C THR A 153 -2.12 -12.07 4.25
N LEU A 154 -1.12 -12.21 3.37
CA LEU A 154 -1.36 -12.42 1.92
C LEU A 154 -1.71 -13.87 1.58
N ARG A 155 -1.35 -14.82 2.45
CA ARG A 155 -1.74 -16.23 2.30
C ARG A 155 -3.22 -16.50 2.54
N ARG A 156 -4.03 -15.49 2.91
CA ARG A 156 -5.42 -15.72 3.30
C ARG A 156 -6.38 -16.00 2.14
N GLN A 157 -6.01 -15.81 0.88
CA GLN A 157 -6.78 -16.32 -0.26
C GLN A 157 -5.95 -16.26 -1.56
N ALA A 158 -5.81 -17.40 -2.24
CA ALA A 158 -5.58 -17.37 -3.68
C ALA A 158 -6.93 -16.98 -4.32
N PRO A 159 -7.00 -15.94 -5.16
CA PRO A 159 -8.27 -15.52 -5.73
C PRO A 159 -8.79 -16.55 -6.73
N ALA A 160 -10.05 -16.96 -6.57
CA ALA A 160 -10.84 -17.46 -7.69
C ALA A 160 -11.30 -16.24 -8.49
N VAL A 161 -10.79 -16.09 -9.71
CA VAL A 161 -11.23 -15.03 -10.62
C VAL A 161 -12.48 -15.52 -11.31
N ASP A 162 -13.64 -15.30 -10.68
CA ASP A 162 -14.93 -15.37 -11.36
C ASP A 162 -15.29 -13.94 -11.77
N GLY A 163 -15.43 -13.69 -13.08
CA GLY A 163 -15.43 -12.35 -13.70
C GLY A 163 -16.52 -11.36 -13.26
N ALA A 164 -17.35 -11.68 -12.26
CA ALA A 164 -18.40 -10.82 -11.75
C ALA A 164 -18.01 -10.02 -10.48
N ALA A 165 -17.09 -10.52 -9.64
CA ALA A 165 -16.81 -9.93 -8.33
C ALA A 165 -15.30 -9.65 -8.09
N PRO A 166 -14.94 -8.57 -7.38
CA PRO A 166 -13.56 -8.31 -6.99
C PRO A 166 -12.98 -9.47 -6.18
N PRO A 167 -11.72 -9.89 -6.44
CA PRO A 167 -11.16 -11.02 -5.73
C PRO A 167 -10.98 -10.76 -4.23
N ALA A 168 -11.24 -11.80 -3.43
CA ALA A 168 -11.03 -11.80 -1.99
C ALA A 168 -9.56 -11.52 -1.64
N GLY A 169 -9.32 -10.80 -0.53
CA GLY A 169 -7.96 -10.58 -0.03
C GLY A 169 -7.76 -9.25 0.68
N ASN A 170 -6.48 -8.97 0.96
CA ASN A 170 -6.04 -7.72 1.58
C ASN A 170 -5.64 -6.73 0.49
N TRP A 171 -6.49 -5.74 0.28
CA TRP A 171 -6.31 -4.62 -0.63
C TRP A 171 -5.57 -3.47 0.04
N PHE A 172 -4.96 -2.63 -0.78
CA PHE A 172 -4.19 -1.49 -0.32
C PHE A 172 -4.63 -0.23 -1.06
N LEU A 173 -5.04 0.81 -0.33
CA LEU A 173 -5.02 2.17 -0.84
C LEU A 173 -3.55 2.63 -0.90
N LEU A 174 -3.05 2.80 -2.12
CA LEU A 174 -1.74 3.36 -2.40
C LEU A 174 -1.92 4.79 -2.87
N TYR A 175 -1.12 5.71 -2.32
CA TYR A 175 -1.11 7.08 -2.78
C TYR A 175 0.30 7.61 -2.96
N HIS A 176 0.47 8.47 -3.95
CA HIS A 176 1.70 9.20 -4.25
C HIS A 176 1.39 10.68 -4.45
N ARG A 177 2.06 11.55 -3.68
CA ARG A 177 1.96 13.00 -3.86
C ARG A 177 2.87 13.44 -5.01
N ALA A 178 2.31 13.62 -6.19
CA ALA A 178 2.95 14.28 -7.32
C ALA A 178 3.11 15.80 -7.03
N PRO A 179 3.67 16.64 -7.92
CA PRO A 179 3.74 18.09 -7.68
C PRO A 179 2.36 18.77 -7.61
N ASP A 180 1.44 18.40 -8.50
CA ASP A 180 0.19 19.16 -8.71
C ASP A 180 -1.08 18.44 -8.20
N GLY A 181 -0.93 17.22 -7.72
CA GLY A 181 -2.02 16.42 -7.18
C GLY A 181 -1.54 15.18 -6.43
N VAL A 182 -2.51 14.37 -6.02
CA VAL A 182 -2.29 13.04 -5.44
C VAL A 182 -2.81 12.01 -6.42
N ARG A 183 -1.90 11.15 -6.88
CA ARG A 183 -2.26 9.95 -7.64
C ARG A 183 -2.48 8.80 -6.66
N ALA A 184 -3.52 8.01 -6.88
CA ALA A 184 -3.86 6.91 -5.99
C ALA A 184 -4.42 5.71 -6.74
N GLU A 185 -4.31 4.54 -6.14
CA GLU A 185 -4.94 3.31 -6.59
C GLU A 185 -5.34 2.43 -5.40
N ILE A 186 -6.39 1.62 -5.56
CA ILE A 186 -6.73 0.54 -4.63
C ILE A 186 -6.39 -0.77 -5.31
N SER A 187 -5.36 -1.46 -4.80
CA SER A 187 -4.76 -2.59 -5.52
C SER A 187 -4.60 -3.82 -4.63
N LEU A 188 -4.81 -4.99 -5.24
CA LEU A 188 -4.62 -6.30 -4.63
C LEU A 188 -3.24 -6.83 -5.00
N PRO A 189 -2.29 -6.92 -4.06
CA PRO A 189 -0.96 -7.42 -4.37
C PRO A 189 -0.97 -8.93 -4.62
N ARG A 190 -0.10 -9.36 -5.53
CA ARG A 190 0.19 -10.78 -5.78
C ARG A 190 1.01 -11.40 -4.64
N GLY A 191 1.83 -10.59 -3.99
CA GLY A 191 2.71 -11.05 -2.93
C GLY A 191 3.51 -9.91 -2.31
N PHE A 192 4.24 -10.25 -1.26
CA PHE A 192 5.10 -9.32 -0.53
C PHE A 192 6.32 -10.08 -0.01
N ALA A 193 7.51 -9.59 -0.36
CA ALA A 193 8.78 -10.17 0.01
C ALA A 193 9.81 -9.06 0.22
N GLY A 194 10.72 -9.22 1.18
CA GLY A 194 11.76 -8.21 1.45
C GLY A 194 11.21 -6.81 1.78
N GLY A 195 10.04 -6.73 2.40
CA GLY A 195 9.44 -5.43 2.72
C GLY A 195 8.83 -4.69 1.53
N GLN A 196 8.58 -5.38 0.41
CA GLN A 196 8.08 -4.77 -0.82
C GLN A 196 7.03 -5.66 -1.51
N PHE A 197 6.11 -5.03 -2.27
CA PHE A 197 5.19 -5.74 -3.15
C PHE A 197 5.94 -6.44 -4.28
N THR A 198 5.52 -7.67 -4.61
CA THR A 198 6.15 -8.49 -5.66
C THR A 198 5.33 -8.52 -6.96
N GLY A 199 4.37 -7.59 -7.11
CA GLY A 199 3.44 -7.49 -8.23
C GLY A 199 1.98 -7.41 -7.78
N TRP A 200 1.08 -7.33 -8.75
CA TRP A 200 -0.33 -7.03 -8.54
C TRP A 200 -1.24 -8.04 -9.25
N VAL A 201 -2.30 -8.45 -8.57
CA VAL A 201 -3.39 -9.25 -9.17
C VAL A 201 -4.36 -8.29 -9.86
N VAL A 202 -4.80 -7.26 -9.13
CA VAL A 202 -5.69 -6.22 -9.63
C VAL A 202 -5.14 -4.86 -9.23
N ARG A 203 -5.23 -3.89 -10.14
CA ARG A 203 -4.98 -2.47 -9.88
C ARG A 203 -6.21 -1.68 -10.24
N VAL A 204 -6.82 -0.99 -9.27
CA VAL A 204 -7.93 -0.07 -9.52
C VAL A 204 -7.40 1.35 -9.46
N ILE A 205 -7.18 1.94 -10.62
CA ILE A 205 -6.60 3.27 -10.75
C ILE A 205 -7.67 4.30 -10.41
N LEU A 206 -7.38 5.21 -9.48
CA LEU A 206 -8.34 6.25 -9.09
C LEU A 206 -8.11 7.51 -9.94
N PRO A 207 -9.16 8.33 -10.16
CA PRO A 207 -9.00 9.69 -10.65
C PRO A 207 -8.00 10.46 -9.79
N GLU A 208 -7.08 11.20 -10.43
CA GLU A 208 -6.13 12.04 -9.71
C GLU A 208 -6.88 13.12 -8.92
N TRP A 209 -6.56 13.24 -7.62
CA TRP A 209 -7.07 14.33 -6.82
C TRP A 209 -6.19 15.57 -7.00
N ARG A 210 -6.82 16.73 -7.17
CA ARG A 210 -6.16 18.03 -7.27
C ARG A 210 -6.83 19.03 -6.32
N PRO A 211 -6.07 19.90 -5.64
CA PRO A 211 -6.65 20.97 -4.82
C PRO A 211 -7.52 21.91 -5.67
N ALA A 212 -8.66 22.34 -5.14
CA ALA A 212 -9.58 23.27 -5.84
C ALA A 212 -8.92 24.62 -6.16
N ASP A 213 -8.04 25.10 -5.28
CA ASP A 213 -7.30 26.37 -5.44
C ASP A 213 -6.08 26.22 -6.37
N GLY A 214 -5.86 25.04 -6.96
CA GLY A 214 -4.69 24.74 -7.76
C GLY A 214 -3.37 24.82 -6.98
N ALA A 215 -2.26 25.04 -7.70
CA ALA A 215 -0.91 25.12 -7.11
C ALA A 215 -0.67 26.33 -6.17
N ALA A 216 -1.68 27.18 -5.96
CA ALA A 216 -1.65 28.29 -5.00
C ALA A 216 -1.86 27.83 -3.54
N ALA A 217 -2.40 26.62 -3.33
CA ALA A 217 -2.38 25.97 -2.03
C ALA A 217 -0.92 25.73 -1.61
N ARG A 218 -0.59 26.02 -0.35
CA ARG A 218 0.76 25.86 0.22
C ARG A 218 1.30 24.48 -0.12
N LYS A 219 2.32 24.42 -1.00
CA LYS A 219 2.87 23.14 -1.47
C LYS A 219 3.40 22.35 -0.26
N PRO A 220 2.87 21.14 0.00
CA PRO A 220 3.37 20.30 1.09
C PRO A 220 4.87 20.04 0.94
N LEU A 221 5.57 19.93 2.08
CA LEU A 221 7.02 19.70 2.08
C LEU A 221 7.39 18.28 1.60
N ASP A 222 6.42 17.36 1.49
CA ASP A 222 6.62 15.95 1.17
C ASP A 222 6.37 15.55 -0.28
N VAL A 223 6.28 16.51 -1.21
CA VAL A 223 6.13 16.25 -2.65
C VAL A 223 7.19 15.26 -3.15
N GLY A 224 6.76 14.28 -3.96
CA GLY A 224 7.61 13.20 -4.47
C GLY A 224 7.78 12.01 -3.53
N GLY A 225 7.14 12.03 -2.35
CA GLY A 225 7.23 10.95 -1.37
C GLY A 225 8.63 10.84 -0.79
N GLN A 226 9.03 11.88 -0.05
CA GLN A 226 10.38 12.08 0.55
C GLN A 226 11.16 10.79 0.79
N ASP A 227 12.26 10.54 0.08
CA ASP A 227 13.38 9.73 0.59
C ASP A 227 14.25 10.66 1.45
N VAL A 228 14.68 10.19 2.61
CA VAL A 228 15.68 10.88 3.42
C VAL A 228 16.69 9.85 3.89
N ASP A 229 17.88 9.89 3.29
CA ASP A 229 19.09 9.33 3.86
C ASP A 229 19.62 10.34 4.88
N PHE A 230 19.86 9.92 6.12
CA PHE A 230 20.60 10.71 7.10
C PHE A 230 21.92 10.00 7.40
N GLU A 231 23.00 10.76 7.34
CA GLU A 231 24.33 10.29 7.73
C GLU A 231 24.49 10.55 9.23
N VAL A 232 24.61 9.49 10.03
CA VAL A 232 24.89 9.58 11.47
C VAL A 232 26.41 9.55 11.65
N SER A 233 27.00 10.66 12.11
CA SER A 233 28.38 10.69 12.58
C SER A 233 28.41 10.85 14.10
N GLU A 234 29.10 9.95 14.80
CA GLU A 234 29.37 10.10 16.23
C GLU A 234 30.24 11.34 16.47
N VAL A 235 29.79 12.19 17.40
CA VAL A 235 30.62 13.27 17.92
C VAL A 235 31.42 12.67 19.08
N ALA A 236 32.68 12.33 18.82
CA ALA A 236 33.60 11.91 19.88
C ALA A 236 33.70 13.04 20.92
N SER A 237 33.36 12.71 22.17
CA SER A 237 33.65 13.54 23.35
C SER A 237 35.06 13.27 23.87
#